data_AF-A8GZ98-F1
#
_entry.id   AF-A8GZ98-F1
#
_cell.length_a   1.000
_cell.length_b   1.000
_cell.length_c   1.000
_cell.angle_alpha   90.00
_cell.angle_beta   90.00
_cell.angle_gamma   90.00
#
_symmetry.space_group_name_H-M   'P 1'
#
loop_
_entity.id
_entity.type
_entity.pdbx_description
1 polymer ?
#
loop_
_entity_poly.entity_id
_entity_poly.type
_entity_poly.pdbx_seq_one_letter_code
_entity_poly.pdbx_strand_id
1 'polypeptide(L)'
;MTSIGLVACTQSPEWTLLYYPDSETQPSVEQSGEFITGYYESIDQCHAKGKGLIRLSGDASGHYICGYQCLGDGESLNCQSTIASGD
;
A
#
# COMPACT_ATOMS: atom_id res chain seq x y z
N MET A 1 -16.50 35.52 -18.60
CA MET A 1 -16.81 34.16 -18.11
C MET A 1 -15.50 33.58 -17.60
N THR A 2 -15.30 33.61 -16.29
CA THR A 2 -14.05 33.16 -15.67
C THR A 2 -14.23 31.69 -15.31
N SER A 3 -13.62 30.80 -16.10
CA SER A 3 -13.63 29.36 -15.83
C SER A 3 -12.86 29.10 -14.55
N ILE A 4 -13.55 28.61 -13.51
CA ILE A 4 -12.93 28.10 -12.28
C ILE A 4 -12.27 26.78 -12.65
N GLY A 5 -10.96 26.80 -12.91
CA GLY A 5 -10.17 25.60 -13.07
C GLY A 5 -10.02 24.91 -11.72
N LEU A 6 -10.68 23.76 -11.56
CA LEU A 6 -10.41 22.83 -10.47
C LEU A 6 -9.02 22.23 -10.71
N VAL A 7 -7.97 22.92 -10.25
CA VAL A 7 -6.66 22.29 -10.05
C VAL A 7 -6.83 21.32 -8.89
N ALA A 8 -7.22 20.09 -9.21
CA ALA A 8 -7.05 18.97 -8.32
C ALA A 8 -5.53 18.73 -8.24
N CYS A 9 -4.87 19.40 -7.30
CA CYS A 9 -3.56 18.97 -6.82
C CYS A 9 -3.76 17.66 -6.07
N THR A 10 -4.04 16.58 -6.80
CA THR A 10 -3.98 15.23 -6.22
C THR A 10 -2.51 14.99 -5.98
N GLN A 11 -2.07 15.23 -4.75
CA GLN A 11 -0.77 14.75 -4.29
C GLN A 11 -0.79 13.24 -4.57
N SER A 12 0.05 12.79 -5.50
CA SER A 12 0.14 11.37 -5.81
C SER A 12 0.53 10.66 -4.52
N PRO A 13 -0.31 9.75 -3.99
CA PRO A 13 0.02 9.08 -2.75
C PRO A 13 1.34 8.32 -2.94
N GLU A 14 2.26 8.54 -2.02
CA GLU A 14 3.61 8.00 -2.14
C GLU A 14 3.71 6.56 -1.64
N TRP A 15 2.72 6.09 -0.87
CA TRP A 15 2.78 4.80 -0.19
C TRP A 15 1.64 3.88 -0.60
N THR A 16 1.96 2.67 -0.99
CA THR A 16 1.03 1.60 -1.31
C THR A 16 1.05 0.57 -0.20
N LEU A 17 -0.12 0.25 0.38
CA LEU A 17 -0.26 -0.81 1.37
C LEU A 17 -0.57 -2.13 0.68
N LEU A 18 0.32 -3.09 0.88
CA LEU A 18 0.14 -4.48 0.51
C LEU A 18 -0.20 -5.26 1.78
N TYR A 19 -1.38 -5.86 1.85
CA TYR A 19 -1.82 -6.62 3.03
C TYR A 19 -2.06 -8.08 2.65
N TYR A 20 -1.42 -8.96 3.40
CA TYR A 20 -1.46 -10.40 3.21
C TYR A 20 -2.16 -11.01 4.43
N PRO A 21 -3.43 -11.42 4.29
CA PRO A 21 -4.21 -11.91 5.43
C PRO A 21 -3.74 -13.27 5.96
N ASP A 22 -2.98 -14.02 5.17
CA ASP A 22 -2.45 -15.35 5.50
C ASP A 22 -0.93 -15.37 5.30
N SER A 23 -0.20 -15.83 6.31
CA SER A 23 1.26 -15.97 6.28
C SER A 23 1.80 -16.97 5.27
N GLU A 24 0.99 -17.95 4.81
CA GLU A 24 1.46 -19.00 3.88
C GLU A 24 1.58 -18.51 2.43
N THR A 25 1.10 -17.29 2.12
CA THR A 25 1.11 -16.76 0.74
C THR A 25 1.59 -15.31 0.72
N GLN A 26 2.88 -15.11 0.94
CA GLN A 26 3.54 -13.83 0.64
C GLN A 26 4.30 -13.93 -0.69
N PRO A 27 3.68 -13.58 -1.82
CA PRO A 27 4.41 -13.49 -3.08
C PRO A 27 5.43 -12.35 -3.02
N SER A 28 6.28 -12.25 -4.04
CA SER A 28 7.15 -11.10 -4.15
C SER A 28 6.33 -9.81 -4.32
N VAL A 29 6.92 -8.66 -3.98
CA VAL A 29 6.23 -7.36 -4.10
C VAL A 29 5.76 -7.11 -5.53
N GLU A 30 6.57 -7.54 -6.51
CA GLU A 30 6.26 -7.49 -7.93
C GLU A 30 4.98 -8.23 -8.29
N GLN A 31 4.69 -9.32 -7.59
CA GLN A 31 3.50 -10.14 -7.81
C GLN A 31 2.35 -9.76 -6.87
N SER A 32 2.51 -8.73 -6.06
CA SER A 32 1.56 -8.38 -4.99
C SER A 32 0.46 -7.41 -5.42
N GLY A 33 0.28 -7.17 -6.72
CA GLY A 33 -0.70 -6.19 -7.22
C GLY A 33 -2.14 -6.44 -6.73
N GLU A 34 -2.55 -7.71 -6.58
CA GLU A 34 -3.86 -8.09 -6.06
C GLU A 34 -4.02 -7.86 -4.54
N PHE A 35 -2.91 -7.71 -3.81
CA PHE A 35 -2.88 -7.48 -2.37
C PHE A 35 -2.86 -5.99 -2.00
N ILE A 36 -2.94 -5.08 -2.99
CA ILE A 36 -3.05 -3.64 -2.75
C ILE A 36 -4.38 -3.36 -2.04
N THR A 37 -4.29 -2.87 -0.79
CA THR A 37 -5.46 -2.52 0.04
C THR A 37 -5.65 -1.02 0.24
N GLY A 38 -4.71 -0.20 -0.23
CA GLY A 38 -4.88 1.25 -0.26
C GLY A 38 -3.61 2.02 -0.60
N TYR A 39 -3.80 3.31 -0.82
CA TYR A 39 -2.73 4.28 -1.09
C TYR A 39 -2.77 5.41 -0.07
N TYR A 40 -1.61 5.88 0.37
CA TYR A 40 -1.46 6.80 1.49
C TYR A 40 -0.40 7.87 1.22
N GLU A 41 -0.59 9.04 1.82
CA GLU A 41 0.33 10.18 1.68
C GLU A 41 1.61 10.00 2.51
N SER A 42 1.54 9.22 3.59
CA SER A 42 2.68 9.03 4.51
C SER A 42 2.80 7.58 4.96
N ILE A 43 4.04 7.22 5.34
CA ILE A 43 4.38 5.92 5.90
C ILE A 43 3.60 5.63 7.19
N ASP A 44 3.38 6.65 8.04
CA ASP A 44 2.63 6.51 9.28
C ASP A 44 1.17 6.10 9.03
N GLN A 45 0.53 6.68 8.00
CA GLN A 45 -0.81 6.28 7.59
C GLN A 45 -0.85 4.84 7.08
N CYS A 46 0.14 4.45 6.26
CA CYS A 46 0.26 3.09 5.75
C CYS A 46 0.40 2.08 6.91
N HIS A 47 1.30 2.31 7.86
CA HIS A 47 1.48 1.45 9.04
C HIS A 47 0.24 1.41 9.92
N ALA A 48 -0.39 2.55 10.19
CA ALA A 48 -1.59 2.61 11.02
C ALA A 48 -2.72 1.75 10.42
N LYS A 49 -2.85 1.77 9.09
CA LYS A 49 -3.85 0.97 8.36
C LYS A 49 -3.48 -0.51 8.32
N GLY A 50 -2.23 -0.86 8.02
CA GLY A 50 -1.75 -2.24 8.05
C GLY A 50 -1.93 -2.89 9.43
N LYS A 51 -1.51 -2.21 10.51
CA LYS A 51 -1.74 -2.66 11.90
C LYS A 51 -3.23 -2.78 12.22
N GLY A 52 -4.04 -1.86 11.71
CA GLY A 52 -5.49 -1.91 11.82
C GLY A 52 -6.09 -3.17 11.18
N LEU A 53 -5.63 -3.54 9.98
CA LEU A 53 -6.09 -4.73 9.26
C LEU A 53 -5.75 -6.02 9.99
N ILE A 54 -4.50 -6.17 10.47
CA ILE A 54 -4.09 -7.32 11.30
C ILE A 54 -4.97 -7.43 12.56
N ARG A 55 -5.24 -6.30 13.24
CA ARG A 55 -6.08 -6.30 14.44
C ARG A 55 -7.53 -6.71 14.14
N LEU A 56 -8.06 -6.30 12.98
CA LEU A 56 -9.45 -6.54 12.59
C LEU A 56 -9.68 -7.91 11.95
N SER A 57 -8.66 -8.52 11.34
CA SER A 57 -8.76 -9.88 10.80
C SER A 57 -8.91 -10.93 11.91
N GLY A 58 -8.45 -10.62 13.12
CA GLY A 58 -8.42 -11.58 14.23
C GLY A 58 -7.33 -12.65 14.09
N ASP A 59 -6.50 -12.55 13.05
CA ASP A 59 -5.38 -13.43 12.76
C ASP A 59 -4.06 -12.68 12.91
N ALA A 60 -3.25 -13.11 13.88
CA ALA A 60 -1.94 -12.52 14.15
C ALA A 60 -0.85 -12.92 13.14
N SER A 61 -1.15 -13.86 12.24
CA SER A 61 -0.25 -14.28 11.15
C SER A 61 -0.30 -13.34 9.94
N GLY A 62 -1.32 -12.49 9.86
CA GLY A 62 -1.42 -11.47 8.84
C GLY A 62 -0.24 -10.51 8.89
N HIS A 63 0.24 -10.09 7.73
CA HIS A 63 1.38 -9.18 7.61
C HIS A 63 1.12 -8.16 6.51
N TYR A 64 1.88 -7.06 6.53
CA TYR A 64 1.77 -6.04 5.51
C TYR A 64 3.13 -5.44 5.13
N ILE A 65 3.17 -4.86 3.95
CA ILE A 65 4.29 -4.07 3.42
C ILE A 65 3.77 -2.70 3.03
N CYS A 66 4.54 -1.67 3.35
CA CYS A 66 4.38 -0.32 2.82
C CYS A 66 5.41 -0.10 1.71
N GLY A 67 4.95 -0.05 0.47
CA GLY A 67 5.80 0.22 -0.69
C GLY A 67 5.81 1.70 -1.05
N TYR A 68 7.00 2.28 -1.21
CA TYR A 68 7.19 3.67 -1.60
C TYR A 68 7.27 3.81 -3.14
N GLN A 69 6.51 4.77 -3.66
CA GLN A 69 6.41 5.12 -5.08
C GLN A 69 6.25 3.90 -5.98
N CYS A 70 5.28 3.04 -5.64
CA CYS A 70 5.00 1.86 -6.45
C CYS A 70 4.30 2.22 -7.76
N LEU A 71 4.80 1.67 -8.87
CA LEU A 71 4.24 1.80 -10.20
C LEU A 71 3.81 0.42 -10.69
N GLY A 72 2.59 0.32 -11.23
CA GLY A 72 2.14 -0.87 -11.92
C GLY A 72 2.65 -0.88 -13.36
N ASP A 73 3.28 -1.97 -13.78
CA ASP A 73 3.64 -2.27 -15.17
C ASP A 73 3.02 -3.63 -15.56
N GLY A 74 1.86 -3.57 -16.22
CA GLY A 74 1.06 -4.75 -16.51
C GLY A 74 0.58 -5.46 -15.23
N GLU A 75 1.01 -6.70 -15.04
CA GLU A 75 0.71 -7.52 -13.85
C GLU A 75 1.74 -7.33 -12.73
N SER A 76 2.81 -6.57 -12.97
CA SER A 76 3.91 -6.40 -12.02
C SER A 76 3.84 -5.07 -11.27
N LEU A 77 4.16 -5.07 -9.99
CA LEU A 77 4.26 -3.87 -9.14
C LEU A 77 5.71 -3.54 -8.80
N ASN A 78 6.22 -2.40 -9.25
CA ASN A 78 7.61 -2.00 -8.98
C ASN A 78 7.64 -0.84 -7.97
N CYS A 79 8.24 -1.05 -6.80
CA CYS A 79 8.37 -0.03 -5.76
C CYS A 79 9.82 0.43 -5.63
N GLN A 80 10.04 1.73 -5.40
CA GLN A 80 11.39 2.26 -5.20
C GLN A 80 12.02 1.73 -3.89
N SER A 81 11.21 1.59 -2.84
CA SER A 81 11.61 0.95 -1.60
C SER A 81 10.40 0.32 -0.91
N THR A 82 10.66 -0.55 0.06
CA THR A 82 9.61 -1.22 0.84
C THR A 82 10.01 -1.26 2.31
N ILE A 83 9.00 -1.19 3.18
CA ILE A 83 9.14 -1.27 4.64
C ILE A 83 8.12 -2.30 5.14
N ALA A 84 8.59 -3.34 5.82
CA ALA A 84 7.74 -4.39 6.34
C ALA A 84 7.11 -4.01 7.69
N SER A 85 6.09 -4.75 8.09
CA SER A 85 5.35 -4.54 9.35
C SER A 85 6.16 -4.61 10.66
N GLY A 86 7.44 -4.98 10.61
CA GLY A 86 8.34 -5.13 11.76
C GLY A 86 9.71 -4.43 11.64
N ASP A 87 9.90 -3.59 10.60
CA ASP A 87 11.09 -2.74 10.45
C ASP A 87 11.01 -1.45 11.30
#